data_AF-A0A915AKZ1-F1
#
_entry.id   AF-A0A915AKZ1-F1
#
_cell.length_a   1.000
_cell.length_b   1.000
_cell.length_c   1.000
_cell.angle_alpha   90.00
_cell.angle_beta   90.00
_cell.angle_gamma   90.00
#
_symmetry.space_group_name_H-M   'P 1'
#
loop_
_entity.id
_entity.type
_entity.pdbx_description
1 polymer ?
#
loop_
_entity_poly.entity_id
_entity_poly.type
_entity_poly.pdbx_seq_one_letter_code
_entity_poly.pdbx_strand_id
1 'polypeptide(L)'
;TRLMISEETLPKNGELVAIDAEFIALNKEGTRAVARVSCVREDGTCFLDDYIRPSNSDTVSDYLTAWSGIEAADLDPELSTRHLISLKGTYLKLLYLLQQGVIFVGCLRIKCEIRCIYSICRDSE
;
A
#
# COMPACT_ATOMS: atom_id res chain seq x y z
N THR A 1 3.82 -3.09 16.04
CA THR A 1 5.09 -3.85 15.99
C THR A 1 5.75 -3.56 14.66
N ARG A 2 6.95 -2.98 14.68
CA ARG A 2 7.70 -2.64 13.46
C ARG A 2 8.16 -3.93 12.79
N LEU A 3 7.49 -4.34 11.71
CA LEU A 3 7.94 -5.48 10.91
C LEU A 3 9.22 -5.04 10.18
N MET A 4 10.37 -5.39 10.76
CA MET A 4 11.65 -5.22 10.08
C MET A 4 11.70 -6.22 8.95
N ILE A 5 11.56 -5.73 7.72
CA ILE A 5 11.78 -6.51 6.50
C ILE A 5 13.28 -6.87 6.48
N SER A 6 13.64 -8.08 6.89
CA SER A 6 14.96 -8.66 6.61
C SER A 6 14.91 -9.42 5.29
N GLU A 7 16.02 -9.50 4.56
CA GLU A 7 16.09 -10.23 3.27
C GLU A 7 15.61 -11.69 3.39
N GLU A 8 15.79 -12.31 4.56
CA GLU A 8 15.34 -13.67 4.85
C GLU A 8 13.81 -13.79 4.98
N THR A 9 13.14 -12.70 5.32
CA THR A 9 11.68 -12.61 5.46
C THR A 9 10.98 -12.11 4.20
N LEU A 10 11.72 -11.85 3.11
CA LEU A 10 11.14 -11.45 1.83
C LEU A 10 10.62 -12.66 1.04
N PRO A 11 9.44 -12.56 0.39
CA PRO A 11 8.91 -13.64 -0.42
C PRO A 11 9.81 -13.94 -1.61
N LYS A 12 9.87 -15.23 -1.97
CA LYS A 12 10.78 -15.75 -3.00
C LYS A 12 10.09 -15.81 -4.36
N ASN A 13 10.88 -16.03 -5.40
CA ASN A 13 10.38 -16.22 -6.76
C ASN A 13 9.31 -17.33 -6.81
N GLY A 14 8.16 -17.01 -7.42
CA GLY A 14 7.02 -17.92 -7.56
C GLY A 14 6.11 -18.02 -6.34
N GLU A 15 6.41 -17.34 -5.23
CA GLU A 15 5.56 -17.34 -4.03
C GLU A 15 4.31 -16.47 -4.24
N LEU A 16 3.17 -16.95 -3.74
CA LEU A 16 1.90 -16.25 -3.78
C LEU A 16 1.78 -15.32 -2.57
N VAL A 17 1.47 -14.05 -2.83
CA VAL A 17 1.29 -13.03 -1.81
C VAL A 17 -0.08 -12.38 -1.98
N ALA A 18 -0.88 -12.42 -0.93
CA ALA A 18 -2.11 -11.65 -0.85
C ALA A 18 -1.78 -10.16 -0.68
N ILE A 19 -2.38 -9.30 -1.49
CA ILE A 19 -2.29 -7.84 -1.37
C ILE A 19 -3.68 -7.26 -1.16
N ASP A 20 -3.77 -6.32 -0.23
CA ASP A 20 -4.97 -5.54 0.02
C ASP A 20 -4.63 -4.07 0.27
N ALA A 21 -5.51 -3.17 -0.17
CA ALA A 21 -5.28 -1.73 -0.12
C ALA A 21 -6.54 -0.97 0.29
N GLU A 22 -6.36 -0.05 1.23
CA GLU A 22 -7.42 0.81 1.74
C GLU A 22 -7.28 2.24 1.24
N PHE A 23 -8.42 2.91 1.07
CA PHE A 23 -8.52 4.20 0.39
C PHE A 23 -9.19 5.25 1.27
N ILE A 24 -8.75 6.49 1.08
CA ILE A 24 -9.39 7.70 1.60
C ILE A 24 -9.86 8.58 0.44
N ALA A 25 -10.86 9.40 0.67
CA ALA A 25 -11.34 10.38 -0.28
C ALA A 25 -10.60 11.72 -0.10
N LEU A 26 -10.23 12.35 -1.22
CA LEU A 26 -9.64 13.68 -1.26
C LEU A 26 -10.69 14.71 -1.72
N ASN A 27 -10.50 15.98 -1.33
CA ASN A 27 -11.38 17.10 -1.70
C ASN A 27 -11.32 17.48 -3.19
N LYS A 28 -10.46 16.84 -3.99
CA LYS A 28 -10.42 16.99 -5.46
C LYS A 28 -11.48 16.06 -6.07
N GLU A 29 -12.70 16.55 -6.27
CA GLU A 29 -13.77 15.95 -7.11
C GLU A 29 -13.79 14.40 -7.18
N GLY A 30 -13.94 13.71 -6.03
CA GLY A 30 -14.09 12.25 -6.00
C GLY A 30 -12.80 11.45 -6.21
N THR A 31 -11.64 12.11 -6.18
CA THR A 31 -10.32 11.45 -6.21
C THR A 31 -10.13 10.64 -4.93
N ARG A 32 -9.73 9.38 -5.08
CA ARG A 32 -9.35 8.51 -3.95
C ARG A 32 -7.83 8.36 -3.92
N ALA A 33 -7.27 8.33 -2.72
CA ALA A 33 -5.86 8.07 -2.49
C ALA A 33 -5.70 6.81 -1.65
N VAL A 34 -4.63 6.06 -1.89
CA VAL A 34 -4.27 4.91 -1.08
C VAL A 34 -3.77 5.40 0.28
N ALA A 35 -4.34 4.86 1.35
CA ALA A 35 -4.01 5.22 2.73
C ALA A 35 -3.30 4.08 3.47
N ARG A 36 -3.51 2.83 3.06
CA ARG A 36 -2.82 1.66 3.63
C ARG A 36 -2.65 0.60 2.58
N VAL A 37 -1.50 -0.06 2.58
CA VAL A 37 -1.24 -1.26 1.80
C VAL A 37 -0.74 -2.33 2.74
N SER A 38 -1.35 -3.51 2.65
CA SER A 38 -0.91 -4.68 3.39
C SER A 38 -0.63 -5.83 2.45
N CYS A 39 0.41 -6.60 2.76
CA CYS A 39 0.74 -7.84 2.06
C CYS A 39 0.92 -8.97 3.06
N VAL A 40 0.30 -10.09 2.74
CA VAL A 40 0.22 -11.28 3.58
C VAL A 40 0.60 -12.50 2.74
N ARG A 41 1.38 -13.40 3.31
CA ARG A 41 1.77 -14.66 2.68
C ARG A 41 0.68 -15.73 2.85
N GLU A 42 0.85 -16.86 2.17
CA GLU A 42 -0.03 -18.02 2.30
C GLU A 42 -0.08 -18.58 3.74
N ASP A 43 1.02 -18.44 4.50
CA ASP A 43 1.09 -18.84 5.91
C ASP A 43 0.37 -17.87 6.88
N GLY A 44 -0.23 -16.80 6.36
CA GLY A 44 -0.89 -15.76 7.14
C GLY A 44 0.06 -14.72 7.74
N THR A 45 1.37 -14.82 7.49
CA THR A 45 2.35 -13.86 7.98
C THR A 45 2.24 -12.57 7.18
N CYS A 46 1.88 -11.48 7.86
CA CYS A 46 1.97 -10.13 7.30
C CYS A 46 3.42 -9.65 7.39
N PHE A 47 4.00 -9.29 6.24
CA PHE A 47 5.38 -8.79 6.16
C PHE A 47 5.44 -7.32 5.72
N LEU A 48 4.36 -6.80 5.14
CA LEU A 48 4.23 -5.41 4.75
C LEU A 48 2.87 -4.91 5.24
N ASP A 49 2.88 -3.85 6.05
CA ASP A 49 1.69 -3.15 6.52
C ASP A 49 2.02 -1.65 6.62
N ASP A 50 1.99 -1.00 5.46
CA ASP A 50 2.46 0.37 5.27
C ASP A 50 1.27 1.33 5.25
N TYR A 51 1.31 2.35 6.10
CA TYR A 51 0.37 3.46 6.09
C TYR A 51 0.94 4.59 5.25
N ILE A 52 0.19 5.05 4.26
CA ILE A 52 0.65 6.03 3.28
C ILE A 52 0.22 7.41 3.73
N ARG A 53 1.21 8.26 3.99
CA ARG A 53 0.97 9.66 4.32
C ARG A 53 0.52 10.42 3.05
N PRO A 54 -0.65 11.10 3.07
CA PRO A 54 -1.06 12.01 2.00
C PRO A 54 -0.05 13.16 1.83
N SER A 55 0.06 13.70 0.61
CA SER A 55 0.93 14.87 0.41
C SER A 55 0.36 16.08 1.16
N ASN A 56 1.22 17.01 1.60
CA ASN A 56 0.77 18.22 2.30
C ASN A 56 -0.18 19.10 1.45
N SER A 57 -0.21 18.90 0.13
CA SER A 57 -1.12 19.59 -0.78
C SER A 57 -2.48 18.90 -0.96
N ASP A 58 -2.64 17.68 -0.45
CA ASP A 58 -3.88 16.92 -0.57
C ASP A 58 -4.71 17.10 0.69
N THR A 59 -5.88 17.71 0.56
CA THR A 59 -6.85 17.79 1.66
C THR A 59 -7.70 16.53 1.64
N VAL A 60 -7.60 15.73 2.71
CA VAL A 60 -8.48 14.58 2.92
C VAL A 60 -9.88 15.08 3.21
N SER A 61 -10.86 14.64 2.43
CA SER A 61 -12.28 15.00 2.58
C SER A 61 -13.02 14.02 3.47
N ASP A 62 -12.72 12.73 3.33
CA ASP A 62 -13.31 11.66 4.12
C ASP A 62 -12.33 10.49 4.23
N TYR A 63 -12.11 10.01 5.46
CA TYR A 63 -11.25 8.84 5.72
C TYR A 63 -11.97 7.52 5.44
N LEU A 64 -13.29 7.56 5.22
CA LEU A 64 -14.13 6.39 4.96
C LEU A 64 -14.02 5.33 6.07
N THR A 65 -13.83 5.75 7.33
CA THR A 65 -13.47 4.87 8.46
C THR A 65 -14.42 3.69 8.65
N ALA A 66 -15.71 3.83 8.30
CA ALA A 66 -16.68 2.74 8.35
C ALA A 66 -16.36 1.57 7.38
N TRP A 67 -15.59 1.83 6.33
CA TRP A 67 -15.22 0.86 5.30
C TRP A 67 -13.72 0.58 5.28
N SER A 68 -12.89 1.61 5.45
CA SER A 68 -11.42 1.53 5.40
C SER A 68 -10.79 1.17 6.75
N GLY A 69 -11.49 1.43 7.85
CA GLY A 69 -10.93 1.33 9.20
C GLY A 69 -9.80 2.32 9.49
N ILE A 70 -9.56 3.32 8.63
CA ILE A 70 -8.49 4.31 8.81
C ILE A 70 -9.01 5.50 9.60
N GLU A 71 -8.26 5.89 10.63
CA GLU A 71 -8.51 7.10 11.40
C GLU A 71 -7.55 8.23 11.02
N ALA A 72 -7.94 9.48 11.25
CA ALA A 72 -7.08 10.63 10.99
C ALA A 72 -5.75 10.57 11.77
N ALA A 73 -5.78 10.02 12.99
CA ALA A 73 -4.60 9.84 13.83
C ALA A 73 -3.61 8.81 13.26
N ASP A 74 -4.08 7.83 12.48
CA ASP A 74 -3.19 6.83 11.86
C ASP A 74 -2.32 7.44 10.76
N LEU A 75 -2.76 8.53 10.11
CA LEU A 75 -2.06 9.21 9.03
C LEU A 75 -1.26 10.45 9.48
N ASP A 76 -1.28 10.77 10.78
CA ASP A 76 -0.58 11.90 11.37
C ASP A 76 0.85 11.50 11.78
N PRO A 77 1.91 12.15 11.27
CA PRO A 77 3.30 11.86 11.65
C PRO A 77 3.60 11.99 13.15
N GLU A 78 2.87 12.84 13.87
CA GLU A 78 3.11 13.14 15.28
C GLU A 78 2.32 12.21 16.21
N LEU A 79 1.16 11.72 15.76
CA LEU A 79 0.25 10.90 16.56
C LEU A 79 0.28 9.42 16.18
N SER A 80 0.67 9.09 14.95
CA SER A 80 0.57 7.74 14.44
C SER A 80 1.54 6.80 15.14
N THR A 81 1.00 5.67 15.60
CA THR A 81 1.77 4.53 16.09
C THR A 81 2.08 3.52 14.98
N ARG A 82 1.66 3.81 13.75
CA ARG A 82 1.76 2.94 12.57
C ARG A 82 3.02 3.23 11.76
N HIS A 83 3.33 2.33 10.84
CA HIS A 83 4.47 2.52 9.94
C HIS A 83 4.11 3.48 8.80
N LEU A 84 4.29 4.78 9.06
CA LEU A 84 4.06 5.82 8.07
C LEU A 84 5.19 5.90 7.05
N ILE A 85 4.82 5.85 5.78
CA ILE A 85 5.73 5.95 4.65
C ILE A 85 5.10 6.80 3.53
N SER A 86 5.93 7.26 2.60
CA SER A 86 5.44 7.91 1.38
C SER A 86 4.91 6.87 0.39
N LEU A 87 3.96 7.27 -0.47
CA LEU A 87 3.45 6.44 -1.55
C LEU A 87 4.58 5.87 -2.43
N LYS A 88 5.58 6.71 -2.75
CA LYS A 88 6.76 6.30 -3.51
C LYS A 88 7.56 5.20 -2.80
N GLY A 89 7.67 5.25 -1.48
CA GLY A 89 8.39 4.26 -0.69
C GLY A 89 7.71 2.89 -0.76
N THR A 90 6.40 2.82 -0.53
CA THR A 90 5.62 1.57 -0.67
C THR A 90 5.69 1.04 -2.10
N TYR A 91 5.57 1.91 -3.10
CA TYR A 91 5.64 1.52 -4.51
C TYR A 91 6.96 0.83 -4.87
N LEU A 92 8.09 1.38 -4.44
CA LEU A 92 9.40 0.78 -4.70
C LEU A 92 9.56 -0.61 -4.06
N LYS A 93 8.99 -0.82 -2.87
CA LYS A 93 8.99 -2.15 -2.23
C LYS A 93 8.18 -3.16 -3.06
N LEU A 94 6.97 -2.79 -3.49
CA LEU A 94 6.14 -3.66 -4.32
C LEU A 94 6.80 -3.97 -5.67
N LEU A 95 7.41 -2.95 -6.30
CA LEU A 95 8.14 -3.11 -7.55
C LEU A 95 9.32 -4.07 -7.40
N TYR A 96 10.08 -3.96 -6.31
CA TYR A 96 11.16 -4.89 -6.02
C TYR A 96 10.66 -6.33 -5.92
N LEU A 97 9.54 -6.58 -5.21
CA LEU A 97 8.94 -7.91 -5.09
C LEU A 97 8.46 -8.47 -6.43
N LEU A 98 7.88 -7.62 -7.28
CA LEU A 98 7.52 -7.99 -8.66
C LEU A 98 8.76 -8.40 -9.47
N GLN A 99 9.86 -7.66 -9.36
CA GLN A 99 11.12 -7.98 -10.03
C GLN A 99 11.75 -9.28 -9.52
N GLN A 100 11.55 -9.63 -8.24
CA GLN A 100 11.96 -10.93 -7.68
C GLN A 100 11.09 -12.10 -8.19
N GLY A 101 9.98 -11.83 -8.88
CA GLY A 101 9.06 -12.83 -9.42
C GLY A 101 8.02 -13.33 -8.42
N VAL A 102 7.68 -12.52 -7.42
CA VAL A 102 6.58 -12.78 -6.49
C VAL A 102 5.24 -12.55 -7.21
N ILE A 103 4.26 -13.42 -6.96
CA ILE A 103 2.95 -13.37 -7.60
C ILE A 103 1.94 -12.78 -6.62
N PHE A 104 1.41 -11.61 -6.95
CA PHE A 104 0.40 -10.94 -6.12
C PHE A 104 -1.02 -11.40 -6.45
N VAL A 105 -1.81 -11.65 -5.41
CA VAL A 105 -3.22 -12.07 -5.47
C VAL A 105 -4.04 -11.10 -4.62
N GLY A 106 -5.14 -10.55 -5.13
CA GLY A 106 -5.92 -9.56 -4.38
C GLY A 106 -7.26 -9.23 -5.04
N CYS A 107 -8.13 -8.54 -4.31
CA CYS A 107 -9.50 -8.26 -4.74
C CYS A 107 -9.58 -7.24 -5.89
N LEU A 108 -10.62 -7.34 -6.74
CA LEU A 108 -10.74 -6.76 -8.07
C LEU A 108 -10.63 -5.21 -8.16
N ARG A 109 -10.80 -4.46 -7.06
CA ARG A 109 -10.52 -3.00 -7.02
C ARG A 109 -9.02 -2.68 -7.22
N ILE A 110 -8.16 -3.65 -6.94
CA ILE A 110 -6.70 -3.58 -7.06
C ILE A 110 -6.24 -3.87 -8.50
N LYS A 111 -7.07 -4.48 -9.37
CA LYS A 111 -6.70 -4.67 -10.80
C LYS A 111 -6.46 -3.34 -11.52
N CYS A 112 -7.22 -2.30 -11.18
CA CYS A 112 -7.00 -0.96 -11.72
C CYS A 112 -5.66 -0.38 -11.24
N GLU A 113 -5.26 -0.64 -9.99
CA GLU A 113 -4.00 -0.14 -9.44
C GLU A 113 -2.78 -0.94 -9.87
N ILE A 114 -2.87 -2.28 -9.97
CA ILE A 114 -1.81 -3.09 -10.60
C ILE A 114 -1.63 -2.68 -12.06
N ARG A 115 -2.73 -2.35 -12.77
CA ARG A 115 -2.63 -1.77 -14.12
C ARG A 115 -2.00 -0.38 -14.11
N CYS A 116 -2.24 0.46 -13.10
CA CYS A 116 -1.50 1.71 -12.90
C CYS A 116 -0.01 1.45 -12.61
N ILE A 117 0.34 0.48 -11.78
CA ILE A 117 1.74 0.07 -11.52
C ILE A 117 2.41 -0.38 -12.83
N TYR A 118 1.73 -1.22 -13.63
CA TYR A 118 2.21 -1.63 -14.95
C TYR A 118 2.27 -0.46 -15.96
N SER A 119 1.36 0.52 -15.90
CA SER A 119 1.33 1.68 -16.81
C SER A 119 2.44 2.68 -16.49
N ILE A 120 2.66 2.98 -15.20
CA ILE A 120 3.73 3.89 -14.75
C ILE A 120 5.11 3.32 -15.09
N CYS A 121 5.30 2.00 -15.00
CA CYS A 121 6.54 1.36 -15.45
C CYS A 121 6.76 1.43 -16.97
N ARG A 122 5.71 1.59 -17.78
CA ARG A 122 5.81 1.67 -19.25
C ARG A 122 6.06 3.08 -19.76
N ASP A 123 5.66 4.10 -19.01
CA ASP A 123 5.88 5.52 -19.34
C ASP A 123 7.28 6.02 -18.89
N SER A 124 8.08 5.16 -18.27
CA SER A 124 9.48 5.41 -17.89
C SER A 124 10.52 4.81 -18.86
N GLU A 125 10.10 4.35 -20.05
CA GLU A 125 10.96 4.00 -21.20
C GLU A 125 10.89 5.06 -22.31
#